data_AF-A0A2M8EER5-F1
#
_entry.id   AF-A0A2M8EER5-F1
#
_cell.length_a   1.000
_cell.length_b   1.000
_cell.length_c   1.000
_cell.angle_alpha   90.00
_cell.angle_beta   90.00
_cell.angle_gamma   90.00
#
_symmetry.space_group_name_H-M   'P 1'
#
loop_
_entity.id
_entity.type
_entity.pdbx_description
1 polymer ?
#
loop_
_entity_poly.entity_id
_entity_poly.type
_entity_poly.pdbx_seq_one_letter_code
_entity_poly.pdbx_strand_id
1 'polypeptide(L)'
;MTMQSSQEIAQGMTDLSARTESAAAALEQSSAALEQTNATVAMTAESVAKASQIASNNANTASQGGAVMQDVADTMERIHASSQKISDIIGVIDGIAFQTNILALNAAVEAARAGEQGRGFAVVAAEVRALAGRSAAAAREIKTLITTSTDEVAKGTEIVRHASDRMHQIVDNADQVNNLLSEVTNGAKEQSLGISQIGVAVQELDHNTQANASLVEETAALANTLQGAAVRMAAQVDEFRLPGAPSAALVEGIDVDSIIDGHRQWKVKLRDAIDTGDKVDVATLSRDDCCGLGKWIYGDGQRLRERVSFTTLVSKHANFHQVAGQVGQLINDSRYSQAEDALAPNTPFAVATNDVVMVLSAAKRLGFV
;
A
#
# COMPACT_ATOMS: atom_id res chain seq x y z
N MET A 1 -2.42 28.07 -43.00
CA MET A 1 -3.19 27.99 -41.74
C MET A 1 -3.46 26.53 -41.34
N THR A 2 -3.89 25.65 -42.25
CA THR A 2 -4.24 24.24 -41.95
C THR A 2 -3.08 23.35 -41.45
N MET A 3 -1.87 23.52 -41.98
CA MET A 3 -0.73 22.66 -41.61
C MET A 3 -0.25 22.88 -40.17
N GLN A 4 -0.28 24.12 -39.68
CA GLN A 4 0.11 24.48 -38.31
C GLN A 4 -0.89 23.95 -37.29
N SER A 5 -2.20 24.05 -37.57
CA SER A 5 -3.25 23.50 -36.71
C SER A 5 -3.16 21.99 -36.58
N SER A 6 -2.81 21.25 -37.66
CA SER A 6 -2.59 19.79 -37.57
C SER A 6 -1.40 19.42 -36.69
N GLN A 7 -0.32 20.20 -36.72
CA GLN A 7 0.85 19.99 -35.83
C GLN A 7 0.50 20.27 -34.37
N GLU A 8 -0.26 21.32 -34.08
CA GLU A 8 -0.75 21.62 -32.72
C GLU A 8 -1.64 20.50 -32.17
N ILE A 9 -2.54 19.95 -33.00
CA ILE A 9 -3.38 18.80 -32.62
C ILE A 9 -2.52 17.58 -32.33
N ALA A 10 -1.56 17.25 -33.21
CA ALA A 10 -0.67 16.11 -33.00
C ALA A 10 0.13 16.23 -31.71
N GLN A 11 0.66 17.43 -31.41
CA GLN A 11 1.38 17.68 -30.15
C GLN A 11 0.45 17.52 -28.93
N GLY A 12 -0.77 18.03 -29.00
CA GLY A 12 -1.77 17.87 -27.94
C GLY A 12 -2.17 16.41 -27.69
N MET A 13 -2.26 15.60 -28.76
CA MET A 13 -2.54 14.16 -28.65
C MET A 13 -1.39 13.41 -27.98
N THR A 14 -0.13 13.78 -28.25
CA THR A 14 1.03 13.18 -27.56
C THR A 14 0.98 13.45 -26.05
N ASP A 15 0.64 14.68 -25.62
CA ASP A 15 0.47 15.00 -24.20
C ASP A 15 -0.69 14.21 -23.57
N LEU A 16 -1.83 14.13 -24.26
CA LEU A 16 -2.97 13.36 -23.78
C LEU A 16 -2.66 11.86 -23.68
N SER A 17 -1.89 11.30 -24.63
CA SER A 17 -1.41 9.91 -24.60
C SER A 17 -0.59 9.66 -23.33
N ALA A 18 0.42 10.49 -23.07
CA ALA A 18 1.29 10.34 -21.90
C ALA A 18 0.51 10.44 -20.58
N ARG A 19 -0.49 11.34 -20.50
CA ARG A 19 -1.37 11.46 -19.33
C ARG A 19 -2.30 10.26 -19.19
N THR A 20 -2.77 9.70 -20.29
CA THR A 20 -3.65 8.51 -20.31
C THR A 20 -2.88 7.27 -19.85
N GLU A 21 -1.65 7.06 -20.31
CA GLU A 21 -0.77 5.98 -19.85
C GLU A 21 -0.45 6.10 -18.35
N SER A 22 -0.14 7.33 -17.89
CA SER A 22 0.10 7.60 -16.47
C SER A 22 -1.14 7.33 -15.61
N ALA A 23 -2.33 7.73 -16.09
CA ALA A 23 -3.59 7.44 -15.42
C ALA A 23 -3.87 5.93 -15.35
N ALA A 24 -3.62 5.18 -16.43
CA ALA A 24 -3.76 3.72 -16.45
C ALA A 24 -2.87 3.05 -15.40
N ALA A 25 -1.58 3.44 -15.33
CA ALA A 25 -0.65 2.92 -14.33
C ALA A 25 -1.10 3.25 -12.89
N ALA A 26 -1.62 4.46 -12.66
CA ALA A 26 -2.15 4.86 -11.35
C ALA A 26 -3.42 4.07 -10.98
N LEU A 27 -4.27 3.73 -11.95
CA LEU A 27 -5.46 2.91 -11.75
C LEU A 27 -5.11 1.46 -11.42
N GLU A 28 -4.10 0.86 -12.08
CA GLU A 28 -3.60 -0.47 -11.72
C GLU A 28 -3.10 -0.51 -10.26
N GLN A 29 -2.30 0.48 -9.86
CA GLN A 29 -1.84 0.59 -8.48
C GLN A 29 -2.99 0.77 -7.48
N SER A 30 -3.99 1.59 -7.85
CA SER A 30 -5.18 1.80 -7.03
C SER A 30 -6.00 0.53 -6.89
N SER A 31 -6.17 -0.25 -7.96
CA SER A 31 -6.86 -1.54 -7.94
C SER A 31 -6.15 -2.54 -7.03
N ALA A 32 -4.83 -2.66 -7.16
CA ALA A 32 -4.03 -3.53 -6.29
C ALA A 32 -4.13 -3.12 -4.80
N ALA A 33 -4.11 -1.82 -4.52
CA ALA A 33 -4.28 -1.30 -3.16
C ALA A 33 -5.68 -1.58 -2.60
N LEU A 34 -6.72 -1.51 -3.43
CA LEU A 34 -8.09 -1.86 -3.04
C LEU A 34 -8.23 -3.35 -2.74
N GLU A 35 -7.66 -4.24 -3.55
CA GLU A 35 -7.65 -5.68 -3.27
C GLU A 35 -6.95 -6.00 -1.95
N GLN A 36 -5.78 -5.40 -1.70
CA GLN A 36 -5.05 -5.59 -0.46
C GLN A 36 -5.84 -5.05 0.76
N THR A 37 -6.49 -3.91 0.61
CA THR A 37 -7.31 -3.32 1.68
C THR A 37 -8.54 -4.20 1.95
N ASN A 38 -9.20 -4.70 0.90
CA ASN A 38 -10.34 -5.62 1.05
C ASN A 38 -9.93 -6.90 1.78
N ALA A 39 -8.78 -7.49 1.42
CA ALA A 39 -8.23 -8.65 2.11
C ALA A 39 -7.93 -8.35 3.60
N THR A 40 -7.38 -7.18 3.90
CA THR A 40 -7.09 -6.74 5.27
C THR A 40 -8.37 -6.55 6.10
N VAL A 41 -9.42 -5.96 5.51
CA VAL A 41 -10.73 -5.81 6.16
C VAL A 41 -11.36 -7.18 6.42
N ALA A 42 -11.28 -8.12 5.47
CA ALA A 42 -11.79 -9.47 5.65
C ALA A 42 -11.05 -10.23 6.79
N MET A 43 -9.71 -10.16 6.82
CA MET A 43 -8.92 -10.74 7.91
C MET A 43 -9.23 -10.10 9.27
N THR A 44 -9.51 -8.79 9.28
CA THR A 44 -9.91 -8.07 10.50
C THR A 44 -11.24 -8.61 11.02
N ALA A 45 -12.24 -8.78 10.14
CA ALA A 45 -13.53 -9.35 10.52
C ALA A 45 -13.41 -10.77 11.09
N GLU A 46 -12.60 -11.63 10.47
CA GLU A 46 -12.32 -12.98 10.98
C GLU A 46 -11.62 -12.95 12.35
N SER A 47 -10.61 -12.09 12.50
CA SER A 47 -9.86 -11.93 13.76
C SER A 47 -10.75 -11.45 14.90
N VAL A 48 -11.67 -10.54 14.62
CA VAL A 48 -12.66 -10.03 15.57
C VAL A 48 -13.64 -11.14 15.98
N ALA A 49 -14.13 -11.94 15.03
CA ALA A 49 -15.00 -13.07 15.35
C ALA A 49 -14.30 -14.08 16.28
N LYS A 50 -13.02 -14.39 16.01
CA LYS A 50 -12.21 -15.24 16.88
C LYS A 50 -11.99 -14.63 18.26
N ALA A 51 -11.70 -13.33 18.33
CA ALA A 51 -11.53 -12.61 19.59
C ALA A 51 -12.81 -12.63 20.44
N SER A 52 -13.98 -12.47 19.81
CA SER A 52 -15.27 -12.53 20.50
C SER A 52 -15.54 -13.93 21.07
N GLN A 53 -15.22 -14.99 20.33
CA GLN A 53 -15.32 -16.35 20.85
C GLN A 53 -14.41 -16.56 22.08
N ILE A 54 -13.18 -16.04 22.04
CA ILE A 54 -12.26 -16.12 23.18
C ILE A 54 -12.81 -15.36 24.39
N ALA A 55 -13.32 -14.13 24.18
CA ALA A 55 -13.92 -13.33 25.24
C ALA A 55 -15.12 -14.05 25.88
N SER A 56 -16.02 -14.64 25.07
CA SER A 56 -17.16 -15.43 25.56
C SER A 56 -16.71 -16.66 26.35
N ASN A 57 -15.70 -17.40 25.88
CA ASN A 57 -15.15 -18.55 26.60
C ASN A 57 -14.53 -18.15 27.95
N ASN A 58 -13.83 -17.00 27.99
CA ASN A 58 -13.27 -16.46 29.23
C ASN A 58 -14.38 -16.04 30.21
N ALA A 59 -15.45 -15.38 29.74
CA ALA A 59 -16.60 -15.04 30.56
C ALA A 59 -17.26 -16.30 31.16
N ASN A 60 -17.46 -17.34 30.35
CA ASN A 60 -18.00 -18.62 30.82
C ASN A 60 -17.10 -19.28 31.88
N THR A 61 -15.79 -19.25 31.67
CA THR A 61 -14.81 -19.81 32.63
C THR A 61 -14.82 -19.03 33.94
N ALA A 62 -14.86 -17.70 33.88
CA ALA A 62 -14.96 -16.84 35.06
C ALA A 62 -16.28 -17.05 35.81
N SER A 63 -17.41 -17.21 35.10
CA SER A 63 -18.70 -17.53 35.69
C SER A 63 -18.68 -18.86 36.44
N GLN A 64 -18.11 -19.91 35.83
CA GLN A 64 -17.91 -21.20 36.51
C GLN A 64 -16.98 -21.07 37.72
N GLY A 65 -15.91 -20.28 37.60
CA GLY A 65 -15.02 -19.97 38.72
C GLY A 65 -15.74 -19.26 39.86
N GLY A 66 -16.63 -18.32 39.56
CA GLY A 66 -17.49 -17.65 40.55
C GLY A 66 -18.42 -18.62 41.27
N ALA A 67 -19.05 -19.56 40.55
CA ALA A 67 -19.87 -20.60 41.16
C ALA A 67 -19.07 -21.48 42.14
N VAL A 68 -17.84 -21.88 41.77
CA VAL A 68 -16.94 -22.63 42.68
C VAL A 68 -16.56 -21.80 43.90
N MET A 69 -16.30 -20.50 43.74
CA MET A 69 -16.02 -19.62 44.89
C MET A 69 -17.23 -19.54 45.83
N GLN A 70 -18.46 -19.51 45.29
CA GLN A 70 -19.67 -19.55 46.10
C GLN A 70 -19.78 -20.85 46.91
N ASP A 71 -19.54 -22.01 46.29
CA ASP A 71 -19.55 -23.30 47.00
C ASP A 71 -18.50 -23.36 48.13
N VAL A 72 -17.33 -22.74 47.92
CA VAL A 72 -16.29 -22.62 48.95
C VAL A 72 -16.76 -21.70 50.08
N ALA A 73 -17.38 -20.56 49.77
CA ALA A 73 -17.92 -19.64 50.77
C ALA A 73 -18.97 -20.33 51.65
N ASP A 74 -19.93 -21.03 51.04
CA ASP A 74 -20.95 -21.81 51.73
C ASP A 74 -20.31 -22.89 52.63
N THR A 75 -19.22 -23.49 52.19
CA THR A 75 -18.47 -24.48 52.98
C THR A 75 -17.80 -23.84 54.18
N MET A 76 -17.18 -22.66 54.02
CA MET A 76 -16.58 -21.91 55.13
C MET A 76 -17.63 -21.49 56.16
N GLU A 77 -18.82 -21.05 55.74
CA GLU A 77 -19.92 -20.75 56.65
C GLU A 77 -20.37 -21.96 57.47
N ARG A 78 -20.49 -23.14 56.83
CA ARG A 78 -20.81 -24.39 57.55
C ARG A 78 -19.71 -24.77 58.56
N ILE A 79 -18.44 -24.60 58.19
CA ILE A 79 -17.31 -24.85 59.10
C ILE A 79 -17.36 -23.88 60.28
N HIS A 80 -17.57 -22.58 60.03
CA HIS A 80 -17.71 -21.55 61.05
C HIS A 80 -18.84 -21.89 62.04
N ALA A 81 -20.02 -22.25 61.52
CA ALA A 81 -21.15 -22.66 62.35
C ALA A 81 -20.86 -23.93 63.18
N SER A 82 -20.12 -24.89 62.62
CA SER A 82 -19.69 -26.10 63.33
C SER A 82 -18.69 -25.78 64.44
N SER A 83 -17.70 -24.93 64.17
CA SER A 83 -16.70 -24.48 65.15
C SER A 83 -17.35 -23.74 66.33
N GLN A 84 -18.35 -22.89 66.06
CA GLN A 84 -19.10 -22.21 67.11
C GLN A 84 -19.82 -23.21 68.03
N LYS A 85 -20.50 -24.22 67.46
CA LYS A 85 -21.14 -25.27 68.25
C LYS A 85 -20.15 -26.04 69.11
N ILE A 86 -18.95 -26.34 68.58
CA ILE A 86 -17.90 -27.00 69.36
C ILE A 86 -17.44 -26.09 70.50
N SER A 87 -17.25 -24.80 70.26
CA SER A 87 -16.88 -23.82 71.29
C SER A 87 -17.90 -23.78 72.44
N ASP A 88 -19.19 -23.81 72.12
CA ASP A 88 -20.27 -23.83 73.11
C ASP A 88 -20.24 -25.14 73.95
N ILE A 89 -20.06 -26.29 73.30
CA ILE A 89 -19.93 -27.60 73.97
C ILE A 89 -18.72 -27.62 74.92
N ILE A 90 -17.57 -27.10 74.46
CA ILE A 90 -16.36 -27.02 75.28
C ILE A 90 -16.57 -26.08 76.48
N GLY A 91 -17.34 -25.00 76.31
CA GLY A 91 -17.78 -24.15 77.42
C GLY A 91 -18.59 -24.90 78.47
N VAL A 92 -19.50 -25.78 78.06
CA VAL A 92 -20.25 -26.66 78.97
C VAL A 92 -19.31 -27.65 79.69
N ILE A 93 -18.34 -28.24 78.98
CA ILE A 93 -17.37 -29.19 79.57
C ILE A 93 -16.50 -28.50 80.62
N ASP A 94 -16.00 -27.30 80.38
CA ASP A 94 -15.25 -26.51 81.38
C ASP A 94 -16.14 -26.21 82.61
N GLY A 95 -17.41 -25.90 82.39
CA GLY A 95 -18.41 -25.75 83.46
C GLY A 95 -18.62 -27.02 84.30
N ILE A 96 -18.72 -28.18 83.66
CA ILE A 96 -18.84 -29.49 84.34
C ILE A 96 -17.57 -29.81 85.14
N ALA A 97 -16.39 -29.55 84.57
CA ALA A 97 -15.12 -29.73 85.25
C ALA A 97 -15.02 -28.83 86.49
N PHE A 98 -15.44 -27.57 86.38
CA PHE A 98 -15.51 -26.65 87.51
C PHE A 98 -16.47 -27.14 88.60
N GLN A 99 -17.69 -27.56 88.25
CA GLN A 99 -18.65 -28.11 89.21
C GLN A 99 -18.12 -29.37 89.90
N THR A 100 -17.48 -30.26 89.16
CA THR A 100 -16.85 -31.48 89.69
C THR A 100 -15.72 -31.15 90.68
N ASN A 101 -14.92 -30.13 90.37
CA ASN A 101 -13.87 -29.64 91.26
C ASN A 101 -14.42 -29.08 92.59
N ILE A 102 -15.57 -28.40 92.56
CA ILE A 102 -16.27 -27.94 93.77
C ILE A 102 -16.88 -29.10 94.56
N LEU A 103 -17.52 -30.06 93.89
CA LEU A 103 -18.04 -31.28 94.52
C LEU A 103 -16.93 -32.08 95.23
N ALA A 104 -15.79 -32.26 94.56
CA ALA A 104 -14.63 -32.94 95.11
C ALA A 104 -14.04 -32.20 96.32
N LEU A 105 -14.04 -30.86 96.30
CA LEU A 105 -13.65 -30.04 97.46
C LEU A 105 -14.56 -30.29 98.65
N ASN A 106 -15.88 -30.25 98.44
CA ASN A 106 -16.87 -30.47 99.48
C ASN A 106 -16.73 -31.89 100.07
N ALA A 107 -16.51 -32.89 99.22
CA ALA A 107 -16.25 -34.27 99.66
C ALA A 107 -14.96 -34.39 100.48
N ALA A 108 -13.88 -33.72 100.09
CA ALA A 108 -12.63 -33.70 100.85
C ALA A 108 -12.82 -33.06 102.24
N VAL A 109 -13.62 -31.99 102.34
CA VAL A 109 -13.97 -31.34 103.61
C VAL A 109 -14.77 -32.28 104.51
N GLU A 110 -15.79 -32.97 103.97
CA GLU A 110 -16.60 -33.90 104.76
C GLU A 110 -15.80 -35.15 105.18
N ALA A 111 -14.90 -35.63 104.32
CA ALA A 111 -13.98 -36.72 104.65
C ALA A 111 -13.02 -36.33 105.79
N ALA A 112 -12.51 -35.10 105.80
CA ALA A 112 -11.70 -34.58 106.91
C ALA A 112 -12.51 -34.49 108.21
N ARG A 113 -13.79 -34.13 108.11
CA ARG A 113 -14.71 -34.05 109.26
C ARG A 113 -15.01 -35.41 109.89
N ALA A 114 -15.03 -36.48 109.09
CA ALA A 114 -15.22 -37.86 109.55
C ALA A 114 -13.96 -38.48 110.21
N GLY A 115 -12.83 -37.77 110.25
CA GLY A 115 -11.60 -38.22 110.89
C GLY A 115 -11.02 -39.48 110.25
N GLU A 116 -10.59 -40.44 111.09
CA GLU A 116 -9.95 -41.69 110.61
C GLU A 116 -10.85 -42.53 109.68
N GLN A 117 -12.17 -42.49 109.89
CA GLN A 117 -13.13 -43.23 109.05
C GLN A 117 -13.27 -42.63 107.64
N GLY A 118 -12.90 -41.36 107.46
CA GLY A 118 -12.97 -40.64 106.18
C GLY A 118 -11.71 -40.73 105.32
N ARG A 119 -10.63 -41.35 105.81
CA ARG A 119 -9.32 -41.38 105.12
C ARG A 119 -9.40 -41.88 103.67
N GLY A 120 -10.13 -42.97 103.42
CA GLY A 120 -10.31 -43.50 102.07
C GLY A 120 -11.06 -42.54 101.15
N PHE A 121 -12.11 -41.88 101.66
CA PHE A 121 -12.87 -40.88 100.90
C PHE A 121 -12.06 -39.62 100.59
N ALA A 122 -11.16 -39.20 101.50
CA ALA A 122 -10.29 -38.05 101.28
C ALA A 122 -9.35 -38.26 100.09
N VAL A 123 -8.81 -39.48 99.92
CA VAL A 123 -7.93 -39.83 98.78
C VAL A 123 -8.72 -39.78 97.47
N VAL A 124 -9.91 -40.38 97.43
CA VAL A 124 -10.78 -40.35 96.24
C VAL A 124 -11.16 -38.92 95.88
N ALA A 125 -11.52 -38.09 96.87
CA ALA A 125 -11.86 -36.69 96.66
C ALA A 125 -10.68 -35.88 96.07
N ALA A 126 -9.46 -36.13 96.53
CA ALA A 126 -8.26 -35.50 95.97
C ALA A 126 -8.01 -35.92 94.51
N GLU A 127 -8.18 -37.20 94.18
CA GLU A 127 -7.99 -37.72 92.81
C GLU A 127 -9.06 -37.16 91.85
N VAL A 128 -10.33 -37.12 92.28
CA VAL A 128 -11.42 -36.52 91.50
C VAL A 128 -11.16 -35.02 91.27
N ARG A 129 -10.65 -34.31 92.27
CA ARG A 129 -10.27 -32.89 92.15
C ARG A 129 -9.14 -32.70 91.13
N ALA A 130 -8.10 -33.55 91.18
CA ALA A 130 -6.99 -33.51 90.24
C ALA A 130 -7.45 -33.81 88.80
N LEU A 131 -8.33 -34.81 88.62
CA LEU A 131 -8.93 -35.13 87.33
C LEU A 131 -9.77 -33.96 86.78
N ALA A 132 -10.61 -33.35 87.62
CA ALA A 132 -11.40 -32.19 87.24
C ALA A 132 -10.52 -31.00 86.80
N GLY A 133 -9.41 -30.75 87.50
CA GLY A 133 -8.42 -29.74 87.11
C GLY A 133 -7.78 -30.03 85.75
N ARG A 134 -7.41 -31.30 85.48
CA ARG A 134 -6.88 -31.72 84.17
C ARG A 134 -7.92 -31.55 83.06
N SER A 135 -9.18 -31.90 83.31
CA SER A 135 -10.27 -31.72 82.35
C SER A 135 -10.51 -30.25 82.01
N ALA A 136 -10.49 -29.36 83.00
CA ALA A 136 -10.61 -27.92 82.77
C ALA A 136 -9.45 -27.34 81.95
N ALA A 137 -8.21 -27.77 82.24
CA ALA A 137 -7.04 -27.37 81.45
C ALA A 137 -7.15 -27.80 79.97
N ALA A 138 -7.52 -29.06 79.74
CA ALA A 138 -7.73 -29.59 78.39
C ALA A 138 -8.87 -28.87 77.64
N ALA A 139 -9.98 -28.58 78.33
CA ALA A 139 -11.09 -27.83 77.76
C ALA A 139 -10.66 -26.43 77.30
N ARG A 140 -9.85 -25.72 78.10
CA ARG A 140 -9.31 -24.39 77.72
C ARG A 140 -8.35 -24.45 76.54
N GLU A 141 -7.51 -25.48 76.46
CA GLU A 141 -6.62 -25.70 75.33
C GLU A 141 -7.41 -25.93 74.03
N ILE A 142 -8.41 -26.82 74.07
CA ILE A 142 -9.32 -27.04 72.93
C ILE A 142 -10.05 -25.75 72.55
N LYS A 143 -10.55 -24.99 73.54
CA LYS A 143 -11.21 -23.71 73.29
C LYS A 143 -10.31 -22.74 72.53
N THR A 144 -9.02 -22.67 72.90
CA THR A 144 -8.04 -21.81 72.21
C THR A 144 -7.87 -22.25 70.75
N LEU A 145 -7.69 -23.56 70.49
CA LEU A 145 -7.57 -24.11 69.14
C LEU A 145 -8.82 -23.84 68.28
N ILE A 146 -10.01 -23.95 68.87
CA ILE A 146 -11.27 -23.65 68.17
C ILE A 146 -11.35 -22.16 67.84
N THR A 147 -11.05 -21.26 68.78
CA THR A 147 -11.03 -19.81 68.51
C THR A 147 -10.08 -19.49 67.34
N THR A 148 -8.85 -20.00 67.37
CA THR A 148 -7.88 -19.81 66.28
C THR A 148 -8.42 -20.36 64.95
N SER A 149 -9.02 -21.55 64.95
CA SER A 149 -9.62 -22.12 63.73
C SER A 149 -10.76 -21.26 63.19
N THR A 150 -11.55 -20.65 64.07
CA THR A 150 -12.67 -19.78 63.72
C THR A 150 -12.17 -18.48 63.07
N ASP A 151 -11.10 -17.89 63.63
CA ASP A 151 -10.44 -16.71 63.06
C ASP A 151 -9.85 -16.98 61.66
N GLU A 152 -9.22 -18.14 61.46
CA GLU A 152 -8.66 -18.52 60.15
C GLU A 152 -9.76 -18.77 59.10
N VAL A 153 -10.89 -19.38 59.49
CA VAL A 153 -12.06 -19.55 58.61
C VAL A 153 -12.66 -18.19 58.23
N ALA A 154 -12.74 -17.24 59.17
CA ALA A 154 -13.22 -15.89 58.88
C ALA A 154 -12.33 -15.17 57.86
N LYS A 155 -10.99 -15.25 58.01
CA LYS A 155 -10.04 -14.73 57.02
C LYS A 155 -10.18 -15.42 55.66
N GLY A 156 -10.32 -16.74 55.65
CA GLY A 156 -10.53 -17.52 54.43
C GLY A 156 -11.80 -17.12 53.69
N THR A 157 -12.88 -16.84 54.43
CA THR A 157 -14.16 -16.36 53.87
C THR A 157 -13.98 -15.02 53.15
N GLU A 158 -13.23 -14.09 53.73
CA GLU A 158 -12.99 -12.79 53.09
C GLU A 158 -12.13 -12.91 51.82
N ILE A 159 -11.14 -13.81 51.80
CA ILE A 159 -10.33 -14.08 50.61
C ILE A 159 -11.21 -14.65 49.48
N VAL A 160 -12.10 -15.58 49.81
CA VAL A 160 -13.02 -16.19 48.84
C VAL A 160 -14.01 -15.14 48.30
N ARG A 161 -14.52 -14.27 49.16
CA ARG A 161 -15.38 -13.14 48.76
C ARG A 161 -14.67 -12.24 47.75
N HIS A 162 -13.43 -11.85 48.05
CA HIS A 162 -12.61 -11.07 47.11
C HIS A 162 -12.35 -11.81 45.79
N ALA A 163 -12.07 -13.12 45.84
CA ALA A 163 -11.88 -13.91 44.62
C ALA A 163 -13.16 -13.97 43.78
N SER A 164 -14.32 -14.11 44.42
CA SER A 164 -15.64 -14.06 43.76
C SER A 164 -15.89 -12.69 43.08
N ASP A 165 -15.62 -11.59 43.80
CA ASP A 165 -15.72 -10.23 43.24
C ASP A 165 -14.83 -10.06 41.99
N ARG A 166 -13.62 -10.64 42.00
CA ARG A 166 -12.71 -10.61 40.83
C ARG A 166 -13.25 -11.44 39.65
N MET A 167 -13.90 -12.56 39.91
CA MET A 167 -14.53 -13.35 38.83
C MET A 167 -15.66 -12.56 38.17
N HIS A 168 -16.49 -11.86 38.95
CA HIS A 168 -17.53 -10.98 38.41
C HIS A 168 -16.93 -9.86 37.53
N GLN A 169 -15.86 -9.22 37.99
CA GLN A 169 -15.16 -8.20 37.18
C GLN A 169 -14.62 -8.75 35.86
N ILE A 170 -14.17 -10.02 35.81
CA ILE A 170 -13.72 -10.64 34.55
C ILE A 170 -14.90 -10.82 33.58
N VAL A 171 -16.07 -11.23 34.08
CA VAL A 171 -17.29 -11.34 33.26
C VAL A 171 -17.69 -9.97 32.69
N ASP A 172 -17.77 -8.95 33.54
CA ASP A 172 -18.12 -7.58 33.10
C ASP A 172 -17.13 -7.04 32.05
N ASN A 173 -15.84 -7.28 32.24
CA ASN A 173 -14.81 -6.86 31.29
C ASN A 173 -14.91 -7.62 29.96
N ALA A 174 -15.25 -8.91 29.99
CA ALA A 174 -15.44 -9.69 28.78
C ALA A 174 -16.65 -9.20 27.98
N ASP A 175 -17.72 -8.76 28.64
CA ASP A 175 -18.88 -8.14 28.00
C ASP A 175 -18.52 -6.79 27.36
N GLN A 176 -17.72 -5.96 28.04
CA GLN A 176 -17.21 -4.72 27.45
C GLN A 176 -16.35 -4.98 26.20
N VAL A 177 -15.47 -5.99 26.25
CA VAL A 177 -14.66 -6.40 25.09
C VAL A 177 -15.56 -6.87 23.94
N ASN A 178 -16.59 -7.66 24.20
CA ASN A 178 -17.54 -8.09 23.18
C ASN A 178 -18.27 -6.90 22.53
N ASN A 179 -18.66 -5.89 23.30
CA ASN A 179 -19.28 -4.68 22.75
C ASN A 179 -18.33 -3.93 21.81
N LEU A 180 -17.06 -3.73 22.23
CA LEU A 180 -16.04 -3.11 21.39
C LEU A 180 -15.78 -3.91 20.11
N LEU A 181 -15.71 -5.23 20.21
CA LEU A 181 -15.55 -6.11 19.05
C LEU A 181 -16.74 -6.01 18.09
N SER A 182 -17.96 -5.87 18.60
CA SER A 182 -19.15 -5.64 17.78
C SER A 182 -19.07 -4.31 17.01
N GLU A 183 -18.54 -3.26 17.62
CA GLU A 183 -18.30 -1.98 16.95
C GLU A 183 -17.26 -2.13 15.82
N VAL A 184 -16.18 -2.88 16.06
CA VAL A 184 -15.16 -3.14 15.02
C VAL A 184 -15.75 -3.97 13.88
N THR A 185 -16.58 -4.99 14.15
CA THR A 185 -17.27 -5.76 13.08
C THR A 185 -18.17 -4.86 12.23
N ASN A 186 -18.93 -3.96 12.87
CA ASN A 186 -19.77 -3.01 12.14
C ASN A 186 -18.92 -2.06 11.27
N GLY A 187 -17.83 -1.51 11.82
CA GLY A 187 -16.90 -0.67 11.08
C GLY A 187 -16.24 -1.41 9.91
N ALA A 188 -15.84 -2.67 10.09
CA ALA A 188 -15.29 -3.50 9.01
C ALA A 188 -16.32 -3.74 7.89
N LYS A 189 -17.60 -3.92 8.24
CA LYS A 189 -18.69 -4.07 7.27
C LYS A 189 -18.90 -2.77 6.47
N GLU A 190 -18.90 -1.62 7.14
CA GLU A 190 -18.97 -0.31 6.48
C GLU A 190 -17.76 -0.06 5.57
N GLN A 191 -16.56 -0.41 6.01
CA GLN A 191 -15.35 -0.33 5.19
C GLN A 191 -15.45 -1.20 3.94
N SER A 192 -15.94 -2.44 4.07
CA SER A 192 -16.13 -3.33 2.91
C SER A 192 -17.11 -2.74 1.90
N LEU A 193 -18.21 -2.14 2.37
CA LEU A 193 -19.15 -1.42 1.50
C LEU A 193 -18.49 -0.22 0.80
N GLY A 194 -17.72 0.58 1.55
CA GLY A 194 -16.99 1.72 0.99
C GLY A 194 -15.96 1.30 -0.06
N ILE A 195 -15.21 0.23 0.20
CA ILE A 195 -14.23 -0.34 -0.75
C ILE A 195 -14.94 -0.82 -2.02
N SER A 196 -16.11 -1.47 -1.90
CA SER A 196 -16.89 -1.88 -3.06
C SER A 196 -17.33 -0.69 -3.92
N GLN A 197 -17.72 0.44 -3.31
CA GLN A 197 -18.07 1.66 -4.03
C GLN A 197 -16.87 2.29 -4.73
N ILE A 198 -15.72 2.33 -4.06
CA ILE A 198 -14.48 2.82 -4.68
C ILE A 198 -14.08 1.91 -5.85
N GLY A 199 -14.25 0.59 -5.72
CA GLY A 199 -14.00 -0.36 -6.79
C GLY A 199 -14.82 -0.07 -8.06
N VAL A 200 -16.11 0.25 -7.90
CA VAL A 200 -16.97 0.68 -9.03
C VAL A 200 -16.45 1.97 -9.67
N ALA A 201 -16.05 2.96 -8.85
CA ALA A 201 -15.51 4.22 -9.37
C ALA A 201 -14.17 4.02 -10.12
N VAL A 202 -13.30 3.12 -9.65
CA VAL A 202 -12.06 2.76 -10.34
C VAL A 202 -12.33 2.07 -11.67
N GLN A 203 -13.33 1.19 -11.75
CA GLN A 203 -13.75 0.58 -13.02
C GLN A 203 -14.28 1.62 -14.02
N GLU A 204 -15.02 2.62 -13.56
CA GLU A 204 -15.49 3.71 -14.42
C GLU A 204 -14.31 4.58 -14.93
N LEU A 205 -13.33 4.87 -14.07
CA LEU A 205 -12.12 5.58 -14.47
C LEU A 205 -11.27 4.78 -15.46
N ASP A 206 -11.17 3.46 -15.31
CA ASP A 206 -10.50 2.58 -16.26
C ASP A 206 -11.17 2.63 -17.64
N HIS A 207 -12.50 2.49 -17.67
CA HIS A 207 -13.27 2.62 -18.92
C HIS A 207 -13.04 3.99 -19.60
N ASN A 208 -13.07 5.09 -18.84
CA ASN A 208 -12.81 6.43 -19.38
C ASN A 208 -11.35 6.59 -19.87
N THR A 209 -10.40 5.96 -19.20
CA THR A 209 -8.98 5.95 -19.61
C THR A 209 -8.79 5.20 -20.92
N GLN A 210 -9.43 4.04 -21.08
CA GLN A 210 -9.42 3.29 -22.34
C GLN A 210 -10.11 4.04 -23.49
N ALA A 211 -11.21 4.74 -23.19
CA ALA A 211 -11.88 5.59 -24.16
C ALA A 211 -10.99 6.78 -24.59
N ASN A 212 -10.25 7.39 -23.66
CA ASN A 212 -9.27 8.43 -23.97
C ASN A 212 -8.14 7.90 -24.84
N ALA A 213 -7.61 6.70 -24.58
CA ALA A 213 -6.58 6.09 -25.40
C ALA A 213 -7.07 5.88 -26.85
N SER A 214 -8.29 5.35 -27.01
CA SER A 214 -8.91 5.18 -28.33
C SER A 214 -9.12 6.51 -29.05
N LEU A 215 -9.56 7.55 -28.32
CA LEU A 215 -9.75 8.90 -28.87
C LEU A 215 -8.43 9.53 -29.32
N VAL A 216 -7.35 9.33 -28.57
CA VAL A 216 -6.00 9.78 -28.93
C VAL A 216 -5.56 9.14 -30.23
N GLU A 217 -5.72 7.81 -30.37
CA GLU A 217 -5.35 7.09 -31.60
C GLU A 217 -6.16 7.57 -32.81
N GLU A 218 -7.49 7.68 -32.68
CA GLU A 218 -8.37 8.14 -33.75
C GLU A 218 -8.04 9.59 -34.17
N THR A 219 -7.85 10.48 -33.19
CA THR A 219 -7.56 11.89 -33.46
C THR A 219 -6.17 12.08 -34.06
N ALA A 220 -5.17 11.32 -33.62
CA ALA A 220 -3.83 11.33 -34.23
C ALA A 220 -3.86 10.85 -35.68
N ALA A 221 -4.63 9.80 -35.99
CA ALA A 221 -4.82 9.32 -37.37
C ALA A 221 -5.53 10.36 -38.27
N LEU A 222 -6.56 11.02 -37.74
CA LEU A 222 -7.25 12.12 -38.43
C LEU A 222 -6.32 13.32 -38.67
N ALA A 223 -5.51 13.71 -37.67
CA ALA A 223 -4.56 14.80 -37.80
C ALA A 223 -3.51 14.52 -38.90
N ASN A 224 -2.97 13.30 -38.95
CA ASN A 224 -2.06 12.86 -40.02
C ASN A 224 -2.71 12.91 -41.41
N THR A 225 -3.97 12.46 -41.51
CA THR A 225 -4.75 12.51 -42.76
C THR A 225 -4.97 13.96 -43.21
N LEU A 226 -5.31 14.85 -42.27
CA LEU A 226 -5.52 16.27 -42.51
C LEU A 226 -4.23 16.96 -42.99
N GLN A 227 -3.11 16.62 -42.36
CA GLN A 227 -1.80 17.14 -42.75
C GLN A 227 -1.41 16.70 -44.16
N GLY A 228 -1.63 15.42 -44.50
CA GLY A 228 -1.43 14.93 -45.86
C GLY A 228 -2.31 15.62 -46.90
N ALA A 229 -3.57 15.90 -46.57
CA ALA A 229 -4.48 16.65 -47.45
C ALA A 229 -4.03 18.11 -47.64
N ALA A 230 -3.56 18.78 -46.58
CA ALA A 230 -3.01 20.13 -46.66
C ALA A 230 -1.77 20.19 -47.56
N VAL A 231 -0.87 19.21 -47.47
CA VAL A 231 0.30 19.10 -48.34
C VAL A 231 -0.10 18.93 -49.81
N ARG A 232 -1.07 18.05 -50.10
CA ARG A 232 -1.58 17.86 -51.47
C ARG A 232 -2.23 19.12 -52.04
N MET A 233 -3.02 19.82 -51.24
CA MET A 233 -3.68 21.05 -51.66
C MET A 233 -2.67 22.17 -51.92
N ALA A 234 -1.63 22.29 -51.08
CA ALA A 234 -0.52 23.22 -51.31
C ALA A 234 0.20 22.92 -52.63
N ALA A 235 0.44 21.65 -52.95
CA ALA A 235 1.03 21.24 -54.22
C ALA A 235 0.17 21.62 -55.43
N GLN A 236 -1.16 21.44 -55.35
CA GLN A 236 -2.09 21.80 -56.43
C GLN A 236 -2.18 23.31 -56.67
N VAL A 237 -2.19 24.13 -55.61
CA VAL A 237 -2.19 25.61 -55.74
C VAL A 237 -0.91 26.10 -56.41
N ASP A 238 0.22 25.47 -56.10
CA ASP A 238 1.53 25.83 -56.65
C ASP A 238 1.72 25.37 -58.12
N GLU A 239 0.90 24.42 -58.59
CA GLU A 239 0.82 24.03 -60.01
C GLU A 239 -0.09 24.97 -60.83
N PHE A 240 -1.00 25.69 -60.17
CA PHE A 240 -2.01 26.52 -60.81
C PHE A 240 -1.38 27.80 -61.43
N ARG A 241 -1.31 27.85 -62.76
CA ARG A 241 -0.80 29.02 -63.52
C ARG A 241 -1.92 29.97 -63.94
N LEU A 242 -1.72 31.27 -63.73
CA LEU A 242 -2.62 32.32 -64.22
C LEU A 242 -2.32 32.68 -65.68
N PRO A 243 -3.34 32.87 -66.54
CA PRO A 243 -3.15 33.30 -67.92
C PRO A 243 -2.60 34.74 -67.98
N GLY A 244 -1.40 34.90 -68.52
CA GLY A 244 -0.75 36.21 -68.76
C GLY A 244 0.40 36.58 -67.82
N ALA A 245 0.80 35.71 -66.87
CA ALA A 245 2.01 35.95 -66.09
C ALA A 245 3.26 35.81 -66.98
N PRO A 246 4.19 36.79 -67.00
CA PRO A 246 5.41 36.69 -67.80
C PRO A 246 6.21 35.48 -67.32
N SER A 247 6.53 34.59 -68.26
CA SER A 247 7.41 33.45 -68.02
C SER A 247 8.72 33.98 -67.46
N ALA A 248 9.00 33.69 -66.18
CA ALA A 248 10.36 33.79 -65.67
C ALA A 248 11.25 32.98 -66.62
N ALA A 249 12.31 33.62 -67.14
CA ALA A 249 13.18 33.05 -68.15
C ALA A 249 13.65 31.65 -67.72
N LEU A 250 13.27 30.66 -68.54
CA LEU A 250 13.61 29.25 -68.38
C LEU A 250 15.13 29.09 -68.47
N VAL A 251 15.71 28.47 -67.46
CA VAL A 251 17.10 28.06 -67.40
C VAL A 251 17.14 26.58 -67.77
N GLU A 252 17.57 26.28 -68.99
CA GLU A 252 17.89 24.91 -69.43
C GLU A 252 19.07 24.34 -68.62
N GLY A 253 18.93 23.10 -68.15
CA GLY A 253 20.03 22.17 -67.88
C GLY A 253 20.12 21.51 -66.49
N ILE A 254 19.03 21.29 -65.74
CA ILE A 254 19.09 20.60 -64.43
C ILE A 254 18.07 19.47 -64.35
N ASP A 255 18.57 18.23 -64.41
CA ASP A 255 17.81 17.05 -64.02
C ASP A 255 17.62 17.01 -62.48
N VAL A 256 16.60 17.74 -62.01
CA VAL A 256 16.22 17.85 -60.60
C VAL A 256 15.88 16.49 -60.01
N ASP A 257 15.29 15.60 -60.82
CA ASP A 257 14.86 14.28 -60.36
C ASP A 257 16.09 13.38 -60.08
N SER A 258 17.11 13.43 -60.95
CA SER A 258 18.42 12.81 -60.70
C SER A 258 19.14 13.36 -59.47
N ILE A 259 19.03 14.67 -59.21
CA ILE A 259 19.61 15.28 -58.00
C ILE A 259 18.92 14.78 -56.72
N ILE A 260 17.59 14.74 -56.71
CA ILE A 260 16.81 14.25 -55.56
C ILE A 260 17.13 12.78 -55.29
N ASP A 261 17.19 11.95 -56.34
CA ASP A 261 17.52 10.54 -56.20
C ASP A 261 18.96 10.33 -55.73
N GLY A 262 19.90 11.15 -56.19
CA GLY A 262 21.26 11.18 -55.65
C GLY A 262 21.28 11.41 -54.13
N HIS A 263 20.50 12.37 -53.62
CA HIS A 263 20.44 12.66 -52.18
C HIS A 263 19.71 11.56 -51.39
N ARG A 264 18.70 10.90 -51.97
CA ARG A 264 18.05 9.73 -51.36
C ARG A 264 19.02 8.56 -51.23
N GLN A 265 19.83 8.30 -52.26
CA GLN A 265 20.86 7.25 -52.23
C GLN A 265 21.90 7.50 -51.12
N TRP A 266 22.20 8.75 -50.78
CA TRP A 266 23.07 9.05 -49.64
C TRP A 266 22.49 8.63 -48.29
N LYS A 267 21.19 8.84 -48.05
CA LYS A 267 20.54 8.35 -46.82
C LYS A 267 20.61 6.84 -46.72
N VAL A 268 20.44 6.14 -47.84
CA VAL A 268 20.58 4.67 -47.90
C VAL A 268 22.02 4.26 -47.55
N LYS A 269 23.03 4.92 -48.12
CA LYS A 269 24.44 4.64 -47.80
C LYS A 269 24.80 4.89 -46.34
N LEU A 270 24.24 5.91 -45.71
CA LEU A 270 24.47 6.17 -44.27
C LEU A 270 23.85 5.08 -43.40
N ARG A 271 22.68 4.57 -43.77
CA ARG A 271 22.05 3.44 -43.06
C ARG A 271 22.82 2.14 -43.29
N ASP A 272 23.20 1.87 -44.52
CA ASP A 272 24.03 0.72 -44.86
C ASP A 272 25.35 0.73 -44.08
N ALA A 273 26.01 1.89 -43.95
CA ALA A 273 27.22 2.04 -43.14
C ALA A 273 26.99 1.85 -41.62
N ILE A 274 25.79 2.15 -41.11
CA ILE A 274 25.41 1.84 -39.72
C ILE A 274 25.25 0.32 -39.54
N ASP A 275 24.67 -0.35 -40.53
CA ASP A 275 24.40 -1.79 -40.51
C ASP A 275 25.67 -2.64 -40.74
N THR A 276 26.54 -2.23 -41.68
CA THR A 276 27.78 -2.95 -42.04
C THR A 276 28.98 -2.55 -41.20
N GLY A 277 28.92 -1.38 -40.54
CA GLY A 277 30.04 -0.81 -39.79
C GLY A 277 31.15 -0.22 -40.68
N ASP A 278 30.86 0.03 -41.96
CA ASP A 278 31.81 0.64 -42.89
C ASP A 278 32.06 2.12 -42.56
N LYS A 279 33.31 2.56 -42.75
CA LYS A 279 33.67 3.97 -42.56
C LYS A 279 33.11 4.83 -43.70
N VAL A 280 32.57 5.98 -43.32
CA VAL A 280 32.04 6.98 -44.25
C VAL A 280 33.10 8.07 -44.48
N ASP A 281 33.28 8.50 -45.73
CA ASP A 281 34.13 9.65 -46.05
C ASP A 281 33.45 10.97 -45.67
N VAL A 282 33.60 11.35 -44.40
CA VAL A 282 33.03 12.57 -43.80
C VAL A 282 33.57 13.84 -44.47
N ALA A 283 34.81 13.83 -44.93
CA ALA A 283 35.45 15.00 -45.55
C ALA A 283 34.78 15.34 -46.88
N THR A 284 34.45 14.33 -47.69
CA THR A 284 33.69 14.53 -48.94
C THR A 284 32.21 14.78 -48.67
N LEU A 285 31.61 14.11 -47.68
CA LEU A 285 30.19 14.25 -47.34
C LEU A 285 29.84 15.65 -46.81
N SER A 286 30.75 16.27 -46.05
CA SER A 286 30.54 17.60 -45.47
C SER A 286 30.71 18.74 -46.48
N ARG A 287 31.18 18.43 -47.69
CA ARG A 287 31.39 19.39 -48.77
C ARG A 287 30.17 19.46 -49.68
N ASP A 288 29.68 20.67 -49.87
CA ASP A 288 28.50 20.96 -50.68
C ASP A 288 28.84 21.24 -52.16
N ASP A 289 30.10 21.06 -52.58
CA ASP A 289 30.56 21.24 -53.96
C ASP A 289 30.83 19.92 -54.70
N CYS A 290 30.82 18.80 -53.98
CA CYS A 290 31.20 17.49 -54.51
C CYS A 290 30.02 16.71 -55.14
N CYS A 291 28.78 17.03 -54.76
CA CYS A 291 27.57 16.37 -55.25
C CYS A 291 27.09 16.97 -56.59
N GLY A 292 26.14 16.30 -57.28
CA GLY A 292 25.64 16.77 -58.58
C GLY A 292 25.02 18.17 -58.53
N LEU A 293 24.30 18.49 -57.45
CA LEU A 293 23.75 19.82 -57.22
C LEU A 293 24.84 20.85 -56.91
N GLY A 294 25.81 20.49 -56.07
CA GLY A 294 26.96 21.33 -55.74
C GLY A 294 27.76 21.76 -56.97
N LYS A 295 28.10 20.80 -57.84
CA LYS A 295 28.81 21.06 -59.09
C LYS A 295 28.07 22.05 -59.99
N TRP A 296 26.74 21.99 -60.01
CA TRP A 296 25.93 22.95 -60.75
C TRP A 296 25.86 24.32 -60.04
N ILE A 297 25.63 24.36 -58.72
CA ILE A 297 25.60 25.60 -57.92
C ILE A 297 26.88 26.41 -58.10
N TYR A 298 28.04 25.75 -58.06
CA TYR A 298 29.35 26.39 -58.17
C TYR A 298 29.85 26.53 -59.62
N GLY A 299 29.16 25.95 -60.60
CA GLY A 299 29.39 26.11 -62.04
C GLY A 299 28.34 27.00 -62.69
N ASP A 300 27.53 26.40 -63.58
CA ASP A 300 26.52 27.11 -64.39
C ASP A 300 25.44 27.83 -63.57
N GLY A 301 25.21 27.44 -62.32
CA GLY A 301 24.26 28.07 -61.42
C GLY A 301 24.66 29.49 -60.99
N GLN A 302 25.95 29.84 -61.06
CA GLN A 302 26.45 31.17 -60.69
C GLN A 302 25.82 32.31 -61.49
N ARG A 303 25.26 32.04 -62.68
CA ARG A 303 24.50 33.02 -63.46
C ARG A 303 23.24 33.54 -62.75
N LEU A 304 22.81 32.88 -61.67
CA LEU A 304 21.61 33.19 -60.90
C LEU A 304 21.90 33.70 -59.49
N ARG A 305 23.16 33.99 -59.18
CA ARG A 305 23.63 34.43 -57.85
C ARG A 305 22.89 35.63 -57.25
N GLU A 306 22.29 36.48 -58.09
CA GLU A 306 21.55 37.67 -57.67
C GLU A 306 20.09 37.36 -57.28
N ARG A 307 19.60 36.14 -57.54
CA ARG A 307 18.24 35.71 -57.16
C ARG A 307 18.23 35.23 -55.71
N VAL A 308 17.29 35.76 -54.92
CA VAL A 308 17.06 35.35 -53.52
C VAL A 308 16.76 33.85 -53.37
N SER A 309 16.08 33.26 -54.36
CA SER A 309 15.81 31.82 -54.37
C SER A 309 17.09 30.99 -54.54
N PHE A 310 18.06 31.48 -55.30
CA PHE A 310 19.35 30.80 -55.50
C PHE A 310 20.22 30.88 -54.25
N THR A 311 20.31 32.06 -53.61
CA THR A 311 21.06 32.19 -52.35
C THR A 311 20.45 31.36 -51.22
N THR A 312 19.11 31.23 -51.19
CA THR A 312 18.40 30.33 -50.26
C THR A 312 18.74 28.86 -50.53
N LEU A 313 18.77 28.44 -51.80
CA LEU A 313 19.16 27.08 -52.18
C LEU A 313 20.58 26.75 -51.72
N VAL A 314 21.55 27.64 -52.00
CA VAL A 314 22.94 27.46 -51.58
C VAL A 314 23.04 27.30 -50.07
N SER A 315 22.37 28.17 -49.30
CA SER A 315 22.39 28.10 -47.83
C SER A 315 21.78 26.81 -47.29
N LYS A 316 20.62 26.38 -47.80
CA LYS A 316 19.96 25.14 -47.36
C LYS A 316 20.76 23.90 -47.75
N HIS A 317 21.37 23.91 -48.93
CA HIS A 317 22.22 22.84 -49.42
C HIS A 317 23.49 22.67 -48.56
N ALA A 318 24.17 23.78 -48.24
CA ALA A 318 25.33 23.75 -47.35
C ALA A 318 24.96 23.21 -45.96
N ASN A 319 23.82 23.62 -45.40
CA ASN A 319 23.34 23.12 -44.11
C ASN A 319 23.07 21.60 -44.14
N PHE A 320 22.46 21.08 -45.21
CA PHE A 320 22.26 19.64 -45.37
C PHE A 320 23.58 18.88 -45.31
N HIS A 321 24.61 19.32 -46.04
CA HIS A 321 25.92 18.68 -46.04
C HIS A 321 26.62 18.73 -44.68
N GLN A 322 26.48 19.84 -43.94
CA GLN A 322 27.01 19.94 -42.58
C GLN A 322 26.35 18.93 -41.63
N VAL A 323 25.02 18.80 -41.67
CA VAL A 323 24.29 17.85 -40.82
C VAL A 323 24.57 16.40 -41.23
N ALA A 324 24.65 16.13 -42.53
CA ALA A 324 25.03 14.81 -43.04
C ALA A 324 26.46 14.42 -42.58
N GLY A 325 27.40 15.37 -42.61
CA GLY A 325 28.75 15.20 -42.08
C GLY A 325 28.78 14.84 -40.60
N GLN A 326 27.94 15.48 -39.78
CA GLN A 326 27.81 15.16 -38.35
C GLN A 326 27.31 13.72 -38.12
N VAL A 327 26.32 13.27 -38.90
CA VAL A 327 25.86 11.86 -38.86
C VAL A 327 26.99 10.91 -39.28
N GLY A 328 27.71 11.23 -40.35
CA GLY A 328 28.87 10.44 -40.77
C GLY A 328 29.98 10.36 -39.70
N GLN A 329 30.19 11.43 -38.92
CA GLN A 329 31.13 11.42 -37.81
C GLN A 329 30.68 10.48 -36.69
N LEU A 330 29.39 10.47 -36.35
CA LEU A 330 28.84 9.52 -35.38
C LEU A 330 29.04 8.06 -35.81
N ILE A 331 28.91 7.77 -37.10
CA ILE A 331 29.16 6.44 -37.67
C ILE A 331 30.65 6.07 -37.53
N ASN A 332 31.56 6.95 -37.93
CA ASN A 332 33.00 6.72 -37.83
C ASN A 332 33.50 6.58 -36.37
N ASP A 333 32.83 7.25 -35.43
CA ASP A 333 33.07 7.15 -33.99
C ASP A 333 32.40 5.91 -33.36
N SER A 334 31.79 5.03 -34.17
CA SER A 334 31.08 3.81 -33.74
C SER A 334 29.88 4.07 -32.80
N ARG A 335 29.26 5.26 -32.87
CA ARG A 335 28.07 5.65 -32.11
C ARG A 335 26.79 5.35 -32.89
N TYR A 336 26.59 4.09 -33.27
CA TYR A 336 25.55 3.67 -34.21
C TYR A 336 24.12 3.99 -33.77
N SER A 337 23.76 3.74 -32.51
CA SER A 337 22.43 4.08 -31.97
C SER A 337 22.12 5.59 -32.08
N GLN A 338 23.12 6.44 -31.85
CA GLN A 338 22.93 7.89 -31.96
C GLN A 338 22.89 8.37 -33.41
N ALA A 339 23.61 7.68 -34.31
CA ALA A 339 23.52 7.92 -35.74
C ALA A 339 22.14 7.50 -36.29
N GLU A 340 21.57 6.39 -35.79
CA GLU A 340 20.23 5.93 -36.15
C GLU A 340 19.14 6.90 -35.66
N ASP A 341 19.24 7.33 -34.40
CA ASP A 341 18.36 8.37 -33.84
C ASP A 341 18.45 9.68 -34.63
N ALA A 342 19.65 10.07 -35.08
CA ALA A 342 19.83 11.28 -35.89
C ALA A 342 19.19 11.17 -37.28
N LEU A 343 18.95 9.97 -37.81
CA LEU A 343 18.30 9.71 -39.10
C LEU A 343 16.78 9.49 -39.02
N ALA A 344 16.22 9.50 -37.80
CA ALA A 344 14.80 9.34 -37.54
C ALA A 344 13.95 10.50 -38.13
N PRO A 345 12.62 10.32 -38.27
CA PRO A 345 11.72 11.42 -38.60
C PRO A 345 11.81 12.57 -37.57
N ASN A 346 11.57 13.81 -38.00
CA ASN A 346 11.60 15.02 -37.14
C ASN A 346 12.98 15.42 -36.55
N THR A 347 14.07 14.89 -37.07
CA THR A 347 15.44 15.28 -36.67
C THR A 347 15.97 16.44 -37.52
N PRO A 348 17.06 17.12 -37.11
CA PRO A 348 17.73 18.12 -37.94
C PRO A 348 18.10 17.61 -39.34
N PHE A 349 18.46 16.33 -39.47
CA PHE A 349 18.76 15.70 -40.77
C PHE A 349 17.50 15.58 -41.64
N ALA A 350 16.38 15.12 -41.07
CA ALA A 350 15.11 15.02 -41.79
C ALA A 350 14.60 16.41 -42.23
N VAL A 351 14.74 17.42 -41.37
CA VAL A 351 14.38 18.81 -41.68
C VAL A 351 15.27 19.37 -42.79
N ALA A 352 16.60 19.22 -42.70
CA ALA A 352 17.53 19.72 -43.71
C ALA A 352 17.32 19.06 -45.08
N THR A 353 17.00 17.76 -45.11
CA THR A 353 16.67 17.02 -46.34
C THR A 353 15.40 17.58 -46.98
N ASN A 354 14.34 17.78 -46.17
CA ASN A 354 13.07 18.33 -46.66
C ASN A 354 13.22 19.77 -47.15
N ASP A 355 14.01 20.60 -46.45
CA ASP A 355 14.29 21.97 -46.85
C ASP A 355 14.94 22.05 -48.24
N VAL A 356 15.95 21.21 -48.51
CA VAL A 356 16.61 21.17 -49.84
C VAL A 356 15.63 20.72 -50.92
N VAL A 357 14.85 19.66 -50.67
CA VAL A 357 13.84 19.16 -51.63
C VAL A 357 12.76 20.21 -51.89
N MET A 358 12.31 20.94 -50.86
CA MET A 358 11.33 22.01 -51.01
C MET A 358 11.88 23.16 -51.86
N VAL A 359 13.11 23.61 -51.60
CA VAL A 359 13.73 24.71 -52.36
C VAL A 359 14.02 24.27 -53.80
N LEU A 360 14.46 23.03 -54.04
CA LEU A 360 14.63 22.47 -55.39
C LEU A 360 13.30 22.34 -56.13
N SER A 361 12.24 21.92 -55.45
CA SER A 361 10.90 21.81 -56.04
C SER A 361 10.29 23.19 -56.32
N ALA A 362 10.58 24.18 -55.49
CA ALA A 362 10.24 25.58 -55.75
C ALA A 362 11.06 26.18 -56.90
N ALA A 363 12.34 25.81 -57.01
CA ALA A 363 13.19 26.18 -58.14
C ALA A 363 12.70 25.55 -59.46
N LYS A 364 12.36 24.25 -59.49
CA LYS A 364 11.75 23.56 -60.65
C LYS A 364 10.52 24.33 -61.17
N ARG A 365 9.71 24.89 -60.26
CA ARG A 365 8.52 25.70 -60.56
C ARG A 365 8.82 27.11 -61.10
N LEU A 366 9.98 27.68 -60.78
CA LEU A 366 10.44 29.00 -61.24
C LEU A 366 11.21 28.95 -62.58
N GLY A 367 11.27 27.79 -63.24
CA GLY A 367 11.82 27.63 -64.59
C GLY A 367 13.23 27.03 -64.64
N PHE A 368 13.54 26.09 -63.74
CA PHE A 368 14.77 25.29 -63.80
C PHE A 368 14.40 23.87 -64.27
N VAL A 369 14.65 23.54 -65.54
CA VAL A 369 14.56 22.17 -66.10
C VAL A 369 15.83 21.87 -66.84
#